data_AF-A0A6I5YK99-F1
#
_entry.id   AF-A0A6I5YK99-F1
#
_cell.length_a   1.000
_cell.length_b   1.000
_cell.length_c   1.000
_cell.angle_alpha   90.00
_cell.angle_beta   90.00
_cell.angle_gamma   90.00
#
_symmetry.space_group_name_H-M   'P 1'
#
loop_
_entity.id
_entity.type
_entity.pdbx_description
1 polymer ?
#
loop_
_entity_poly.entity_id
_entity_poly.type
_entity_poly.pdbx_seq_one_letter_code
_entity_poly.pdbx_strand_id
1 'polypeptide(L)'
;MLNLDSAKTQAVADQTRQAFTAFDTALVDAAQLTTAFIAAAQGSGLTAMESQRILQQLHDSTTKIIAGRSDMIRATALLTRCIEKSQFEVTAFGCPLGMDAPAQDEAPRHLTLVA
;
A
#
# COMPACT_ATOMS: atom_id res chain seq x y z
N MET A 1 -1.43 -22.78 -21.23
CA MET A 1 -1.25 -22.68 -19.77
C MET A 1 0.18 -22.28 -19.48
N LEU A 2 0.37 -21.36 -18.52
CA LEU A 2 1.69 -21.07 -17.97
C LEU A 2 2.09 -22.19 -16.99
N ASN A 3 3.30 -22.70 -17.12
CA ASN A 3 3.88 -23.67 -16.18
C ASN A 3 4.65 -22.92 -15.10
N LEU A 4 4.00 -22.67 -13.97
CA LEU A 4 4.58 -21.96 -12.82
C LEU A 4 5.06 -22.96 -11.77
N ASP A 5 6.09 -22.58 -11.02
CA ASP A 5 6.52 -23.36 -9.86
C ASP A 5 5.70 -22.92 -8.64
N SER A 6 5.05 -23.88 -7.97
CA SER A 6 4.14 -23.58 -6.85
C SER A 6 4.87 -22.92 -5.67
N ALA A 7 6.06 -23.39 -5.31
CA ALA A 7 6.80 -22.87 -4.17
C ALA A 7 7.29 -21.43 -4.44
N LYS A 8 7.78 -21.18 -5.65
CA LYS A 8 8.21 -19.84 -6.07
C LYS A 8 7.05 -18.87 -6.17
N THR A 9 5.89 -19.31 -6.69
CA THR A 9 4.68 -18.48 -6.75
C THR A 9 4.18 -18.11 -5.35
N GLN A 10 4.20 -19.05 -4.41
CA GLN A 10 3.85 -18.78 -3.01
C GLN A 10 4.81 -17.78 -2.37
N ALA A 11 6.12 -17.91 -2.60
CA ALA A 11 7.10 -16.96 -2.10
C ALA A 11 6.86 -15.53 -2.63
N VAL A 12 6.48 -15.38 -3.91
CA VAL A 12 6.09 -14.07 -4.48
C VAL A 12 4.85 -13.51 -3.78
N ALA A 13 3.84 -14.34 -3.50
CA ALA A 13 2.64 -13.92 -2.79
C ALA A 13 2.94 -13.46 -1.35
N ASP A 14 3.79 -14.21 -0.63
CA ASP A 14 4.23 -13.85 0.72
C ASP A 14 5.01 -12.53 0.71
N GLN A 15 5.95 -12.35 -0.22
CA GLN A 15 6.71 -11.12 -0.39
C GLN A 15 5.83 -9.92 -0.78
N THR A 16 4.82 -10.14 -1.61
CA THR A 16 3.85 -9.10 -1.98
C THR A 16 3.06 -8.62 -0.76
N ARG A 17 2.59 -9.55 0.08
CA ARG A 17 1.93 -9.21 1.36
C ARG A 17 2.85 -8.42 2.29
N GLN A 18 4.11 -8.86 2.44
CA GLN A 18 5.11 -8.13 3.23
C GLN A 18 5.35 -6.72 2.69
N ALA A 19 5.42 -6.55 1.38
CA ALA A 19 5.58 -5.23 0.76
C ALA A 19 4.40 -4.31 1.08
N PHE A 20 3.15 -4.79 1.00
CA PHE A 20 1.98 -4.00 1.39
C PHE A 20 2.03 -3.57 2.86
N THR A 21 2.37 -4.49 3.76
CA THR A 21 2.56 -4.16 5.18
C THR A 21 3.64 -3.09 5.35
N ALA A 22 4.76 -3.17 4.63
CA ALA A 22 5.82 -2.17 4.70
C ALA A 22 5.34 -0.79 4.20
N PHE A 23 4.55 -0.72 3.12
CA PHE A 23 3.93 0.53 2.67
C PHE A 23 2.97 1.10 3.71
N ASP A 24 2.11 0.27 4.30
CA ASP A 24 1.14 0.71 5.30
C ASP A 24 1.86 1.23 6.56
N THR A 25 2.90 0.55 7.04
CA THR A 25 3.75 1.02 8.14
C THR A 25 4.43 2.35 7.80
N ALA A 26 5.00 2.48 6.59
CA ALA A 26 5.66 3.71 6.17
C ALA A 26 4.69 4.92 6.13
N LEU A 27 3.42 4.70 5.81
CA LEU A 27 2.39 5.75 5.86
C LEU A 27 2.07 6.17 7.30
N VAL A 28 1.98 5.21 8.23
CA VAL A 28 1.82 5.49 9.66
C VAL A 28 3.00 6.31 10.17
N ASP A 29 4.22 5.88 9.87
CA ASP A 29 5.45 6.56 10.30
C ASP A 29 5.54 7.98 9.72
N ALA A 30 5.16 8.18 8.46
CA ALA A 30 5.14 9.51 7.84
C ALA A 30 4.12 10.46 8.50
N ALA A 31 2.95 9.95 8.88
CA ALA A 31 1.94 10.73 9.60
C ALA A 31 2.42 11.11 11.01
N GLN A 32 3.04 10.15 11.72
CA GLN A 32 3.63 10.39 13.04
C GLN A 32 4.77 11.42 12.96
N LEU A 33 5.66 11.31 11.96
CA LEU A 33 6.74 12.25 11.73
C LEU A 33 6.23 13.67 11.47
N THR A 34 5.19 13.80 10.64
CA THR A 34 4.56 15.11 10.36
C THR A 34 4.00 15.72 11.65
N THR A 35 3.31 14.91 12.46
CA THR A 35 2.76 15.35 13.76
C THR A 35 3.86 15.77 14.73
N ALA A 36 4.91 14.95 14.86
CA ALA A 36 6.05 15.24 15.72
C ALA A 36 6.78 16.52 15.28
N PHE A 37 6.95 16.74 13.97
CA PHE A 37 7.55 17.96 13.46
C PHE A 37 6.71 19.20 13.80
N ILE A 38 5.39 19.16 13.60
CA ILE A 38 4.50 20.28 13.93
C ILE A 38 4.58 20.61 15.42
N ALA A 39 4.58 19.58 16.29
CA ALA A 39 4.73 19.78 17.73
C ALA A 39 6.11 20.39 18.08
N ALA A 40 7.19 19.89 17.49
CA ALA A 40 8.54 20.40 17.72
C ALA A 40 8.77 21.81 17.18
N ALA A 41 8.07 22.19 16.10
CA ALA A 41 8.17 23.52 15.53
C ALA A 41 7.56 24.61 16.46
N GLN A 42 6.64 24.25 17.35
CA GLN A 42 6.05 25.18 18.30
C GLN A 42 7.11 25.70 19.29
N GLY A 43 7.31 27.02 19.33
CA GLY A 43 8.32 27.63 20.18
C GLY A 43 9.77 27.39 19.76
N SER A 44 10.01 26.77 18.61
CA SER A 44 11.37 26.48 18.09
C SER A 44 12.13 27.71 17.59
N GLY A 45 11.43 28.82 17.31
CA GLY A 45 12.00 29.99 16.64
C GLY A 45 12.12 29.86 15.12
N LEU A 46 11.69 28.73 14.52
CA LEU A 46 11.60 28.60 13.07
C LEU A 46 10.65 29.64 12.49
N THR A 47 11.05 30.21 11.35
CA THR A 47 10.15 31.06 10.56
C THR A 47 9.04 30.22 9.94
N ALA A 48 7.92 30.88 9.60
CA ALA A 48 6.83 30.25 8.86
C ALA A 48 7.30 29.66 7.51
N MET A 49 8.29 30.30 6.86
CA MET A 49 8.82 29.84 5.58
C MET A 49 9.64 28.55 5.72
N GLU A 50 10.48 28.45 6.75
CA GLU A 50 11.31 27.27 7.00
C GLU A 50 10.44 26.06 7.37
N SER A 51 9.50 26.25 8.29
CA SER A 51 8.56 25.20 8.69
C SER A 51 7.68 24.73 7.53
N GLN A 52 7.14 25.64 6.73
CA GLN A 52 6.37 25.28 5.53
C GLN A 52 7.20 24.50 4.51
N ARG A 53 8.46 24.88 4.29
CA ARG A 53 9.34 24.15 3.35
C ARG A 53 9.58 22.72 3.82
N ILE A 54 9.76 22.50 5.12
CA ILE A 54 9.93 21.15 5.68
C ILE A 54 8.65 20.33 5.54
N LEU A 55 7.49 20.91 5.89
CA LEU A 55 6.19 20.26 5.70
C LEU A 55 5.95 19.85 4.25
N GLN A 56 6.31 20.71 3.30
CA GLN A 56 6.20 20.38 1.88
C GLN A 56 7.06 19.16 1.51
N GLN A 57 8.29 19.07 2.00
CA GLN A 57 9.15 17.91 1.72
C GLN A 57 8.62 16.62 2.35
N LEU A 58 8.08 16.68 3.57
CA LEU A 58 7.42 15.53 4.21
C LEU A 58 6.19 15.06 3.41
N HIS A 59 5.39 16.02 2.92
CA HIS A 59 4.23 15.74 2.08
C HIS A 59 4.62 15.12 0.73
N ASP A 60 5.63 15.67 0.05
CA ASP A 60 6.13 15.16 -1.23
C ASP A 60 6.66 13.72 -1.07
N SER A 61 7.33 13.43 0.05
CA SER A 61 7.78 12.08 0.40
C SER A 61 6.60 11.13 0.60
N THR A 62 5.60 11.54 1.40
CA THR A 62 4.40 10.74 1.68
C THR A 62 3.63 10.42 0.40
N THR A 63 3.52 11.39 -0.52
CA THR A 63 2.88 11.20 -1.83
C THR A 63 3.54 10.09 -2.65
N LYS A 64 4.88 9.96 -2.60
CA LYS A 64 5.61 8.89 -3.29
C LYS A 64 5.33 7.52 -2.68
N ILE A 65 5.16 7.42 -1.36
CA ILE A 65 4.78 6.17 -0.67
C ILE A 65 3.38 5.73 -1.15
N ILE A 66 2.42 6.66 -1.19
CA ILE A 66 1.06 6.41 -1.68
C ILE A 66 1.08 5.96 -3.16
N ALA A 67 1.86 6.65 -4.00
CA ALA A 67 2.00 6.30 -5.41
C ALA A 67 2.59 4.89 -5.59
N GLY A 68 3.67 4.57 -4.88
CA GLY A 68 4.29 3.24 -4.90
C GLY A 68 3.34 2.13 -4.46
N ARG A 69 2.52 2.39 -3.43
CA ARG A 69 1.46 1.46 -3.01
C ARG A 69 0.42 1.24 -4.11
N SER A 70 0.02 2.30 -4.82
CA SER A 70 -0.89 2.21 -5.97
C SER A 70 -0.29 1.38 -7.12
N ASP A 71 1.00 1.56 -7.40
CA ASP A 71 1.72 0.74 -8.38
C ASP A 71 1.77 -0.73 -7.98
N MET A 72 1.98 -1.04 -6.70
CA MET A 72 1.95 -2.41 -6.20
C MET A 72 0.58 -3.08 -6.36
N ILE A 73 -0.52 -2.33 -6.19
CA ILE A 73 -1.88 -2.85 -6.47
C ILE A 73 -1.99 -3.24 -7.95
N ARG A 74 -1.55 -2.37 -8.86
CA ARG A 74 -1.55 -2.66 -10.31
C ARG A 74 -0.68 -3.87 -10.65
N ALA A 75 0.52 -3.95 -10.08
CA ALA A 75 1.44 -5.07 -10.27
C ALA A 75 0.82 -6.38 -9.79
N THR A 76 0.18 -6.37 -8.62
CA THR A 76 -0.54 -7.52 -8.07
C THR A 76 -1.66 -7.98 -9.01
N ALA A 77 -2.44 -7.04 -9.59
CA ALA A 77 -3.47 -7.35 -10.58
C ALA A 77 -2.92 -8.08 -11.82
N LEU A 78 -1.71 -7.72 -12.25
CA LEU A 78 -1.03 -8.39 -13.36
C LEU A 78 -0.58 -9.80 -12.97
N LEU A 79 -0.08 -9.97 -11.74
CA LEU A 79 0.31 -11.27 -11.21
C LEU A 79 -0.89 -12.23 -11.09
N THR A 80 -2.04 -11.76 -10.59
CA THR A 80 -3.29 -12.55 -10.53
C THR A 80 -3.68 -13.08 -11.90
N ARG A 81 -3.66 -12.22 -12.93
CA ARG A 81 -3.96 -12.62 -14.32
C ARG A 81 -2.98 -13.65 -14.89
N CYS A 82 -1.73 -13.69 -14.42
CA CYS A 82 -0.79 -14.75 -14.78
C CYS A 82 -1.16 -16.08 -14.12
N ILE A 83 -1.59 -16.06 -12.86
CA ILE A 83 -2.01 -17.24 -12.13
C ILE A 83 -3.30 -17.83 -12.71
N GLU A 84 -4.28 -16.99 -13.09
CA GLU A 84 -5.51 -17.41 -13.79
C GLU A 84 -5.23 -18.17 -15.10
N LYS A 85 -4.12 -17.84 -15.78
CA LYS A 85 -3.67 -18.51 -17.01
C LYS A 85 -2.76 -19.71 -16.76
N SER A 86 -2.52 -20.05 -15.49
CA SER A 86 -1.67 -21.15 -15.06
C SER A 86 -2.49 -22.42 -14.80
N GLN A 87 -1.81 -23.48 -14.36
CA GLN A 87 -2.43 -24.76 -14.00
C GLN A 87 -2.91 -24.85 -12.55
N PHE A 88 -2.78 -23.77 -11.78
CA PHE A 88 -3.10 -23.72 -10.36
C PHE A 88 -4.37 -22.91 -10.10
N GLU A 89 -5.09 -23.23 -9.02
CA GLU A 89 -6.23 -22.40 -8.58
C GLU A 89 -5.75 -21.04 -8.07
N VAL A 90 -6.48 -19.97 -8.44
CA VAL A 90 -6.17 -18.57 -8.10
C VAL A 90 -6.12 -18.33 -6.58
N THR A 91 -6.92 -19.10 -5.83
CA THR A 91 -7.00 -19.09 -4.37
C THR A 91 -5.74 -19.64 -3.69
N ALA A 92 -4.89 -20.37 -4.41
CA ALA A 92 -3.70 -21.02 -3.83
C ALA A 92 -2.58 -20.03 -3.47
N PHE A 93 -2.62 -18.79 -3.94
CA PHE A 93 -1.50 -17.85 -3.82
C PHE A 93 -1.89 -16.49 -3.25
N GLY A 94 -2.54 -16.50 -2.08
CA GLY A 94 -2.62 -15.41 -1.11
C GLY A 94 -2.67 -13.98 -1.69
N CYS A 95 -3.44 -13.78 -2.76
CA CYS A 95 -3.59 -12.47 -3.38
C CYS A 95 -4.15 -11.51 -2.32
N PRO A 96 -3.56 -10.32 -2.18
CA PRO A 96 -4.07 -9.29 -1.29
C PRO A 96 -5.58 -9.16 -1.47
N LEU A 97 -6.31 -9.39 -0.38
CA LEU A 97 -7.76 -9.43 -0.29
C LEU A 97 -8.43 -8.34 -1.14
N GLY A 98 -9.40 -8.74 -1.98
CA GLY A 98 -10.34 -7.83 -2.63
C GLY A 98 -10.19 -7.63 -4.14
N MET A 99 -9.23 -8.28 -4.80
CA MET A 99 -9.06 -8.19 -6.26
C MET A 99 -9.92 -9.19 -7.05
N ASP A 100 -10.49 -10.19 -6.37
CA ASP A 100 -11.34 -11.25 -6.95
C ASP A 100 -12.85 -10.97 -6.84
N ALA A 101 -13.26 -9.76 -6.45
CA ALA A 101 -14.67 -9.41 -6.57
C ALA A 101 -14.95 -9.12 -8.06
N PRO A 102 -15.75 -9.93 -8.79
CA PRO A 102 -16.48 -9.37 -9.91
C PRO A 102 -17.16 -8.10 -9.39
N ALA A 103 -17.19 -7.04 -10.20
CA ALA A 103 -17.97 -5.86 -9.88
C ALA A 103 -19.44 -6.27 -9.73
N GLN A 104 -19.81 -6.76 -8.55
CA GLN A 104 -21.17 -6.95 -8.13
C GLN A 104 -21.64 -5.58 -7.72
N ASP A 105 -22.60 -5.09 -8.50
CA ASP A 105 -23.38 -3.88 -8.34
C ASP A 105 -23.34 -3.23 -6.95
N GLU A 106 -23.02 -1.94 -6.94
CA GLU A 106 -23.56 -0.90 -6.06
C GLU A 106 -24.08 -1.34 -4.68
N ALA A 107 -23.23 -1.92 -3.84
CA ALA A 107 -23.47 -1.94 -2.40
C ALA A 107 -22.41 -1.06 -1.72
N PRO A 108 -22.79 0.07 -1.08
CA PRO A 108 -21.82 0.90 -0.37
C PRO A 108 -21.27 0.10 0.82
N ARG A 109 -20.05 -0.40 0.68
CA ARG A 109 -19.26 -0.94 1.79
C ARG A 109 -18.83 0.24 2.65
N HIS A 110 -19.70 0.66 3.56
CA HIS A 110 -19.31 1.60 4.60
C HIS A 110 -18.24 0.93 5.47
N LEU A 111 -17.02 1.47 5.42
CA LEU A 111 -15.97 1.18 6.40
C LEU A 111 -16.52 1.56 7.77
N THR A 112 -16.89 0.56 8.56
CA THR A 112 -17.18 0.75 9.97
C THR A 112 -15.82 0.76 10.67
N LEU A 113 -15.28 1.95 10.91
CA LEU A 113 -14.14 2.13 11.80
C LEU A 113 -14.59 1.72 13.20
N VAL A 114 -14.09 0.59 13.69
CA VAL A 114 -14.22 0.24 15.11
C VAL A 114 -13.22 1.13 15.85
N ALA A 115 -13.76 2.06 16.63
CA ALA A 115 -13.03 2.94 17.52
C ALA A 115 -12.37 2.17 18.68
#